data_AF-A0A2R6S4R3-F1
#
_entry.id   AF-A0A2R6S4R3-F1
#
_cell.length_a   1.000
_cell.length_b   1.000
_cell.length_c   1.000
_cell.angle_alpha   90.00
_cell.angle_beta   90.00
_cell.angle_gamma   90.00
#
_symmetry.space_group_name_H-M   'P 1'
#
loop_
_entity.id
_entity.type
_entity.pdbx_description
1 polymer ?
#
loop_
_entity_poly.entity_id
_entity_poly.type
_entity_poly.pdbx_seq_one_letter_code
_entity_poly.pdbx_strand_id
1 'polypeptide(L)'
;MVDKSSLDALRAEVAAFHAELSDFELRWRDKQEFLASKGYMLRPRYRPGWVPSWSTDSSRRPDEYEDYWELPLRQHLIDTTRVSDGRLVYIMRVKDGDAESTIARMFSSHESVSINFYGDTQMLFTRPQNQFRE
;
A
#
# COMPACT_ATOMS: atom_id res chain seq x y z
N MET A 1 -19.60 11.94 31.33
CA MET A 1 -19.47 10.60 30.72
C MET A 1 -20.02 10.70 29.31
N VAL A 2 -19.27 10.25 28.31
CA VAL A 2 -19.80 10.12 26.93
C VAL A 2 -20.75 8.94 26.93
N ASP A 3 -21.98 9.15 26.44
CA ASP A 3 -22.97 8.08 26.28
C ASP A 3 -22.59 7.17 25.10
N LYS A 4 -22.98 5.89 25.19
CA LYS A 4 -22.69 4.88 24.17
C LYS A 4 -23.26 5.27 22.79
N SER A 5 -24.46 5.85 22.73
CA SER A 5 -25.06 6.24 21.44
C SER A 5 -24.26 7.35 20.76
N SER A 6 -23.76 8.32 21.54
CA SER A 6 -22.85 9.36 21.04
C SER A 6 -21.54 8.78 20.52
N LEU A 7 -20.97 7.79 21.19
CA LEU A 7 -19.74 7.12 20.75
C LEU A 7 -19.95 6.30 19.46
N ASP A 8 -21.09 5.63 19.34
CA ASP A 8 -21.42 4.83 18.16
C ASP A 8 -21.71 5.72 16.94
N ALA A 9 -22.35 6.88 17.13
CA ALA A 9 -22.51 7.88 16.08
C ALA A 9 -21.16 8.43 15.59
N LEU A 10 -20.25 8.76 16.51
CA LEU A 10 -18.91 9.25 16.16
C LEU A 10 -18.13 8.18 15.37
N ARG A 11 -18.22 6.91 15.78
CA ARG A 11 -17.59 5.81 15.04
C ARG A 11 -18.14 5.67 13.63
N ALA A 12 -19.45 5.81 13.44
CA ALA A 12 -20.06 5.75 12.12
C ALA A 12 -19.60 6.90 11.22
N GLU A 13 -19.49 8.11 11.76
CA GLU A 13 -18.96 9.28 11.04
C GLU A 13 -17.49 9.07 10.63
N VAL A 14 -16.65 8.61 11.57
CA VAL A 14 -15.24 8.33 11.30
C VAL A 14 -15.08 7.17 10.30
N ALA A 15 -15.92 6.14 10.38
CA ALA A 15 -15.92 5.05 9.42
C ALA A 15 -16.36 5.49 8.01
N ALA A 16 -17.29 6.45 7.91
CA ALA A 16 -17.65 7.05 6.63
C ALA A 16 -16.49 7.86 6.05
N PHE A 17 -15.77 8.60 6.89
CA PHE A 17 -14.55 9.31 6.46
C PHE A 17 -13.49 8.34 5.92
N HIS A 18 -13.21 7.24 6.63
CA HIS A 18 -12.23 6.22 6.18
C HIS A 18 -12.70 5.41 4.98
N ALA A 19 -13.98 5.45 4.61
CA ALA A 19 -14.50 4.78 3.41
C ALA A 19 -14.08 5.49 2.12
N GLU A 20 -13.60 6.72 2.21
CA GLU A 20 -13.06 7.47 1.08
C GLU A 20 -11.54 7.29 1.00
N LEU A 21 -11.02 7.17 -0.23
CA LEU A 21 -9.57 7.14 -0.47
C LEU A 21 -9.05 8.57 -0.58
N SER A 22 -8.02 8.91 0.19
CA SER A 22 -7.36 10.22 0.02
C SER A 22 -6.62 10.32 -1.32
N ASP A 23 -6.25 11.54 -1.73
CA ASP A 23 -5.47 11.78 -2.97
C ASP A 23 -4.19 10.95 -3.06
N PHE A 24 -3.56 10.65 -1.93
CA PHE A 24 -2.35 9.82 -1.89
C PHE A 24 -2.65 8.35 -2.13
N GLU A 25 -3.76 7.88 -1.59
CA GLU A 25 -4.26 6.52 -1.78
C GLU A 25 -4.75 6.30 -3.21
N LEU A 26 -5.43 7.28 -3.80
CA LEU A 26 -5.87 7.26 -5.20
C LEU A 26 -4.68 7.06 -6.15
N ARG A 27 -3.56 7.76 -5.91
CA ARG A 27 -2.33 7.57 -6.71
C ARG A 27 -1.75 6.16 -6.62
N TRP A 28 -1.98 5.44 -5.52
CA TRP A 28 -1.58 4.04 -5.38
C TRP A 28 -2.58 3.10 -6.05
N ARG A 29 -3.88 3.35 -5.87
CA ARG A 29 -4.96 2.64 -6.56
C ARG A 29 -4.76 2.65 -8.07
N ASP A 30 -4.44 3.80 -8.64
CA ASP A 30 -4.24 3.96 -10.09
C ASP A 30 -3.01 3.21 -10.61
N LYS A 31 -2.08 2.82 -9.73
CA LYS A 31 -0.90 2.02 -10.06
C LYS A 31 -1.11 0.52 -9.89
N GLN A 32 -2.24 0.09 -9.31
CA GLN A 32 -2.49 -1.31 -9.00
C GLN A 32 -2.40 -2.22 -10.23
N GLU A 33 -3.02 -1.84 -11.36
CA GLU A 33 -2.99 -2.67 -12.58
C GLU A 33 -1.56 -2.87 -13.09
N PHE A 34 -0.77 -1.80 -13.06
CA PHE A 34 0.62 -1.84 -13.45
C PHE A 34 1.46 -2.69 -12.49
N LEU A 35 1.30 -2.51 -11.18
CA LEU A 35 1.97 -3.32 -10.15
C LEU A 35 1.63 -4.80 -10.31
N ALA A 36 0.36 -5.11 -10.56
CA ALA A 36 -0.10 -6.48 -10.80
C ALA A 36 0.56 -7.08 -12.03
N SER A 37 0.71 -6.31 -13.13
CA SER A 37 1.46 -6.75 -14.33
C SER A 37 2.93 -7.09 -14.07
N LYS A 38 3.47 -6.61 -12.94
CA LYS A 38 4.85 -6.83 -12.49
C LYS A 38 4.94 -7.86 -11.36
N GLY A 39 3.83 -8.48 -10.98
CA GLY A 39 3.77 -9.50 -9.93
C GLY A 39 3.68 -8.93 -8.51
N TYR A 40 3.16 -7.71 -8.33
CA TYR A 40 2.94 -7.10 -7.03
C TYR A 40 1.46 -6.75 -6.84
N MET A 41 0.89 -7.12 -5.71
CA MET A 41 -0.53 -6.98 -5.42
C MET A 41 -0.70 -6.09 -4.19
N LEU A 42 -1.31 -4.91 -4.34
CA LEU A 42 -1.60 -4.05 -3.20
C LEU A 42 -2.71 -4.65 -2.31
N ARG A 43 -2.81 -4.15 -1.07
CA ARG A 43 -3.92 -4.43 -0.16
C ARG A 43 -5.27 -4.14 -0.84
N PRO A 44 -6.37 -4.82 -0.48
CA PRO A 44 -7.69 -4.62 -1.08
C PRO A 44 -8.13 -3.15 -1.18
N ARG A 45 -7.83 -2.33 -0.15
CA ARG A 45 -8.10 -0.88 -0.10
C ARG A 45 -7.61 -0.11 -1.34
N TYR A 46 -6.47 -0.52 -1.88
CA TYR A 46 -5.80 0.15 -3.00
C TYR A 46 -6.08 -0.52 -4.34
N ARG A 47 -7.17 -1.29 -4.47
CA ARG A 47 -7.56 -1.91 -5.73
C ARG A 47 -8.71 -1.15 -6.38
N PRO A 48 -8.76 -1.07 -7.73
CA PRO A 48 -9.91 -0.48 -8.42
C PRO A 48 -11.22 -1.14 -7.99
N GLY A 49 -12.24 -0.33 -7.69
CA GLY A 49 -13.54 -0.81 -7.23
C GLY A 49 -13.58 -1.30 -5.77
N TRP A 50 -12.58 -0.94 -4.94
CA TRP A 50 -12.62 -1.25 -3.51
C TRP A 50 -13.91 -0.73 -2.86
N VAL A 51 -14.49 -1.61 -2.03
CA VAL A 51 -15.62 -1.32 -1.16
C VAL A 51 -15.17 -1.63 0.27
N PRO A 52 -15.42 -0.73 1.24
CA PRO A 52 -15.01 -0.94 2.62
C PRO A 52 -15.52 -2.25 3.21
N SER A 53 -14.65 -3.07 3.80
CA SER A 53 -15.05 -4.39 4.31
C SER A 53 -16.10 -4.28 5.42
N TRP A 54 -16.04 -3.22 6.24
CA TRP A 54 -17.02 -2.94 7.29
C TRP A 54 -18.41 -2.52 6.79
N SER A 55 -18.58 -2.26 5.48
CA SER A 55 -19.90 -1.99 4.91
C SER A 55 -20.75 -3.25 4.74
N THR A 56 -20.10 -4.42 4.72
CA THR A 56 -20.76 -5.71 4.43
C THR A 56 -21.17 -6.49 5.67
N ASP A 57 -20.49 -6.26 6.80
CA ASP A 57 -20.76 -6.94 8.06
C ASP A 57 -20.73 -5.94 9.23
N SER A 58 -21.91 -5.67 9.79
CA SER A 58 -22.16 -4.76 10.91
C SER A 58 -21.99 -5.42 12.29
N SER A 59 -21.64 -6.71 12.35
CA SER A 59 -21.41 -7.41 13.62
C SER A 59 -20.09 -7.01 14.28
N ARG A 60 -19.16 -6.48 13.49
CA ARG A 60 -17.81 -6.08 13.89
C ARG A 60 -17.65 -4.58 13.83
N ARG A 61 -16.74 -4.03 14.64
CA ARG A 61 -16.46 -2.60 14.60
C ARG A 61 -15.62 -2.28 13.35
N PRO A 62 -15.82 -1.12 12.70
CA PRO A 62 -15.06 -0.74 11.51
C PRO A 62 -13.54 -0.83 11.69
N ASP A 63 -13.01 -0.41 12.85
CA ASP A 63 -11.58 -0.42 13.17
C ASP A 63 -10.97 -1.82 13.37
N GLU A 64 -11.79 -2.87 13.34
CA GLU A 64 -11.35 -4.27 13.37
C GLU A 64 -11.06 -4.83 11.98
N TYR A 65 -11.42 -4.11 10.91
CA TYR A 65 -11.10 -4.48 9.55
C TYR A 65 -9.74 -3.91 9.15
N GLU A 66 -8.95 -4.70 8.44
CA GLU A 66 -7.60 -4.30 8.03
C GLU A 66 -7.63 -3.06 7.13
N ASP A 67 -8.58 -3.03 6.18
CA ASP A 67 -8.75 -1.95 5.20
C ASP A 67 -9.36 -0.67 5.79
N TYR A 68 -9.70 -0.67 7.08
CA TYR A 68 -10.03 0.56 7.82
C TYR A 68 -8.79 1.43 8.01
N TRP A 69 -7.64 0.79 8.22
CA TRP A 69 -6.40 1.49 8.51
C TRP A 69 -5.64 1.83 7.23
N GLU A 70 -5.55 3.13 6.98
CA GLU A 70 -4.72 3.74 5.94
C GLU A 70 -3.23 3.52 6.23
N LEU A 71 -2.41 3.68 5.18
CA LEU A 71 -0.95 3.64 5.32
C LEU A 71 -0.41 4.77 6.21
N PRO A 72 0.75 4.55 6.85
CA PRO A 72 1.40 5.57 7.66
C PRO A 72 1.75 6.83 6.84
N LEU A 73 1.99 7.93 7.54
CA LEU A 73 2.20 9.31 7.02
C LEU A 73 3.18 9.47 5.82
N ARG A 74 4.00 8.47 5.52
CA ARG A 74 4.92 8.47 4.37
C ARG A 74 4.18 8.09 3.09
N GLN A 75 3.52 9.07 2.50
CA GLN A 75 2.70 8.94 1.29
C GLN A 75 3.41 8.32 0.08
N HIS A 76 4.74 8.32 0.02
CA HIS A 76 5.54 7.74 -1.06
C HIS A 76 5.88 6.26 -0.84
N LEU A 77 5.43 5.65 0.26
CA LEU A 77 5.62 4.24 0.60
C LEU A 77 4.30 3.49 0.64
N ILE A 78 4.32 2.21 0.29
CA ILE A 78 3.19 1.29 0.43
C ILE A 78 3.69 -0.13 0.65
N ASP A 79 2.99 -0.91 1.48
CA ASP A 79 3.19 -2.35 1.56
C ASP A 79 2.44 -3.08 0.43
N THR A 80 3.01 -4.16 -0.06
CA THR A 80 2.42 -4.99 -1.10
C THR A 80 2.82 -6.44 -0.91
N THR A 81 2.09 -7.35 -1.54
CA THR A 81 2.45 -8.76 -1.61
C THR A 81 3.07 -9.06 -2.96
N ARG A 82 4.28 -9.63 -2.97
CA ARG A 82 4.87 -10.18 -4.18
C ARG A 82 4.19 -11.51 -4.51
N VAL A 83 3.58 -11.59 -5.69
CA VAL A 83 2.75 -12.72 -6.13
C VAL A 83 3.55 -14.01 -6.28
N SER A 84 4.83 -13.93 -6.66
CA SER A 84 5.64 -15.12 -6.93
C SER A 84 5.91 -15.99 -5.71
N ASP A 85 5.99 -15.42 -4.51
CA ASP A 85 6.31 -16.15 -3.27
C ASP A 85 5.49 -15.72 -2.05
N GLY A 86 4.49 -14.86 -2.24
CA GLY A 86 3.59 -14.40 -1.18
C GLY A 86 4.26 -13.51 -0.13
N ARG A 87 5.50 -13.07 -0.35
CA ARG A 87 6.21 -12.25 0.65
C ARG A 87 5.73 -10.80 0.63
N LEU A 88 5.61 -10.24 1.82
CA LEU A 88 5.40 -8.80 2.01
C LEU A 88 6.67 -8.04 1.61
N VAL A 89 6.49 -7.01 0.80
CA VAL A 89 7.55 -6.08 0.41
C VAL A 89 7.01 -4.65 0.49
N TYR A 90 7.92 -3.69 0.61
CA TYR A 90 7.57 -2.28 0.53
C TYR A 90 7.96 -1.73 -0.84
N ILE A 91 7.09 -0.89 -1.38
CA ILE A 91 7.33 -0.15 -2.61
C ILE A 91 7.48 1.32 -2.25
N MET A 92 8.50 1.94 -2.85
CA MET A 92 8.81 3.35 -2.67
C MET A 92 8.78 4.08 -4.01
N ARG A 93 8.11 5.23 -4.04
CA ARG A 93 8.22 6.21 -5.14
C ARG A 93 9.43 7.10 -4.87
N VAL A 94 10.43 7.01 -5.74
CA VAL A 94 11.61 7.89 -5.72
C VAL A 94 11.60 8.81 -6.93
N LYS A 95 12.29 9.96 -6.84
CA LYS A 95 12.52 10.81 -8.01
C LYS A 95 13.73 10.29 -8.76
N ASP A 96 13.64 10.26 -10.08
CA ASP A 96 14.77 9.84 -10.90
C ASP A 96 15.99 10.75 -10.66
N GLY A 97 17.13 10.14 -10.34
CA GLY A 97 18.39 10.86 -10.14
C GLY A 97 18.60 11.47 -8.77
N ASP A 98 17.68 11.26 -7.82
CA ASP A 98 17.94 11.60 -6.42
C ASP A 98 19.03 10.71 -5.78
N ALA A 99 19.51 11.12 -4.61
CA ALA A 99 20.55 10.39 -3.88
C ALA A 99 20.08 8.96 -3.52
N GLU A 100 18.82 8.81 -3.13
CA GLU A 100 18.25 7.53 -2.72
C GLU A 100 18.16 6.53 -3.88
N SER A 101 17.67 6.94 -5.04
CA SER A 101 17.62 6.13 -6.25
C SER A 101 19.02 5.79 -6.78
N THR A 102 19.98 6.68 -6.60
CA THR A 102 21.38 6.44 -6.98
C THR A 102 22.03 5.41 -6.08
N ILE A 103 21.89 5.56 -4.76
CA ILE A 103 22.36 4.62 -3.74
C ILE A 103 21.70 3.25 -3.95
N ALA A 104 20.37 3.22 -4.07
CA ALA A 104 19.64 1.97 -4.25
C ALA A 104 20.01 1.24 -5.54
N ARG A 105 20.29 1.95 -6.65
CA ARG A 105 20.86 1.34 -7.87
C ARG A 105 22.26 0.79 -7.64
N MET A 106 23.12 1.50 -6.91
CA MET A 106 24.49 1.05 -6.60
C MET A 106 24.50 -0.22 -5.75
N PHE A 107 23.59 -0.34 -4.77
CA PHE A 107 23.48 -1.51 -3.89
C PHE A 107 22.62 -2.63 -4.45
N SER A 108 21.92 -2.37 -5.55
CA SER A 108 21.24 -3.43 -6.27
C SER A 108 22.23 -4.18 -7.17
N SER A 109 22.56 -5.43 -6.80
CA SER A 109 23.22 -6.36 -7.72
C SER A 109 22.42 -6.50 -9.01
N HIS A 110 23.01 -7.00 -10.11
CA HIS A 110 22.52 -7.12 -11.51
C HIS A 110 21.07 -7.64 -11.77
N GLU A 111 20.24 -7.85 -10.75
CA GLU A 111 18.84 -8.31 -10.80
C GLU A 111 17.83 -7.34 -10.15
N SER A 112 18.11 -6.04 -10.11
CA SER A 112 17.12 -5.02 -9.76
C SER A 112 16.16 -4.80 -10.93
N VAL A 113 14.88 -5.14 -10.71
CA VAL A 113 13.83 -4.75 -11.64
C VAL A 113 13.49 -3.29 -11.36
N SER A 114 14.13 -2.36 -12.05
CA SER A 114 13.67 -0.97 -12.10
C SER A 114 12.38 -0.90 -12.89
N ILE A 115 11.34 -0.34 -12.29
CA ILE A 115 10.06 -0.20 -12.95
C ILE A 115 9.74 1.29 -13.09
N ASN A 116 9.88 1.79 -14.32
CA ASN A 116 9.63 3.19 -14.67
C ASN A 116 8.14 3.39 -14.95
N PHE A 117 7.56 4.40 -14.34
CA PHE A 117 6.30 4.96 -14.81
C PHE A 117 6.59 6.04 -15.85
N TYR A 118 5.74 6.16 -16.88
CA TYR A 118 5.75 7.36 -17.72
C TYR A 118 5.42 8.57 -16.82
N GLY A 119 6.44 9.39 -16.54
CA GLY A 119 6.41 10.52 -15.61
C GLY A 119 7.27 10.31 -14.36
N ASP A 120 8.54 10.72 -14.42
CA ASP A 120 9.52 11.04 -13.33
C ASP A 120 9.68 10.11 -12.12
N THR A 121 9.09 8.91 -12.11
CA THR A 121 9.12 8.02 -10.94
C THR A 121 9.60 6.62 -11.30
N GLN A 122 10.77 6.23 -10.78
CA GLN A 122 11.16 4.82 -10.69
C GLN A 122 10.64 4.19 -9.39
N MET A 123 10.36 2.89 -9.44
CA MET A 123 10.24 2.06 -8.24
C MET A 123 11.38 1.06 -8.20
N LEU A 124 12.00 0.98 -7.03
CA LEU A 124 13.13 0.09 -6.78
C LEU A 124 12.69 -1.04 -5.86
N PHE A 125 13.04 -2.27 -6.24
CA PHE A 125 12.80 -3.48 -5.46
C PHE A 125 14.14 -4.05 -5.02
N THR A 126 14.23 -4.45 -3.75
CA THR A 126 15.32 -5.29 -3.26
C THR A 126 14.85 -6.74 -3.21
N ARG A 127 15.57 -7.67 -3.85
CA ARG A 127 15.37 -9.10 -3.60
C ARG A 127 15.87 -9.40 -2.17
N PRO A 128 15.15 -10.17 -1.35
CA PRO A 128 15.76 -10.75 -0.17
C PRO A 128 16.83 -11.75 -0.62
N GLN A 129 18.07 -11.59 -0.16
CA GLN A 129 19.10 -12.62 -0.27
C GLN A 129 18.61 -13.86 0.48
N ASN A 130 18.16 -14.89 -0.25
CA ASN A 130 18.12 -16.25 0.29
C ASN A 130 19.56 -16.77 0.30
N GLN A 131 20.30 -16.45 1.36
CA GLN A 131 21.40 -17.28 1.84
C GLN A 131 21.10 -17.58 3.29
N PHE A 132 20.54 -18.74 3.58
CA PHE A 132 20.99 -19.65 4.63
C PHE A 132 20.37 -21.01 4.31
N ARG A 133 21.19 -21.89 3.75
CA ARG A 133 21.01 -23.33 3.82
C ARG A 133 21.70 -23.77 5.10
N GLU A 134 20.97 -24.44 5.98
CA GLU A 134 21.47 -25.55 6.81
C GLU A 134 20.41 -26.65 6.80
#